data_AF-A0A0K9PIR1-F1
#
_entry.id   AF-A0A0K9PIR1-F1
#
_cell.length_a   1.000
_cell.length_b   1.000
_cell.length_c   1.000
_cell.angle_alpha   90.00
_cell.angle_beta   90.00
_cell.angle_gamma   90.00
#
_symmetry.space_group_name_H-M   'P 1'
#
loop_
_entity.id
_entity.type
_entity.pdbx_description
1 polymer ?
#
loop_
_entity_poly.entity_id
_entity_poly.type
_entity_poly.pdbx_seq_one_letter_code
_entity_poly.pdbx_strand_id
1 'polypeptide(L)'
;MFLMSRKIKALGVKMVISGEGSNEIFGGYLYFHKAPNKEEFHVETCHKIKALHKFDCLRINKSTFAWGLEAQVPFLDKQFMDVAMNIDPKFKMINGDKGRIEKWVLRRAFDDEEHPYLPKHILYRQKEQFRDKVGYSLIDGLKAHASTLVTVNLSDTIWAPGWSPADRK
;
A
#
# COMPACT_ATOMS: atom_id res chain seq x y z
N MET A 1 -8.28 -10.09 2.90
CA MET A 1 -9.03 -9.90 1.64
C MET A 1 -9.81 -11.14 1.26
N PHE A 2 -9.19 -12.30 0.97
CA PHE A 2 -9.93 -13.53 0.62
C PHE A 2 -11.13 -13.86 1.54
N LEU A 3 -10.90 -13.94 2.86
CA LEU A 3 -11.98 -14.23 3.83
C LEU A 3 -13.02 -13.10 3.93
N MET A 4 -12.61 -11.86 3.68
CA MET A 4 -13.49 -10.69 3.68
C MET A 4 -14.43 -10.74 2.46
N SER A 5 -13.89 -11.04 1.28
CA SER A 5 -14.66 -11.22 0.05
C SER A 5 -15.75 -12.28 0.21
N ARG A 6 -15.45 -13.41 0.89
CA ARG A 6 -16.46 -14.43 1.22
C ARG A 6 -17.64 -13.86 2.00
N LYS A 7 -17.36 -13.08 3.05
CA LYS A 7 -18.39 -12.47 3.88
C LYS A 7 -19.21 -11.45 3.10
N ILE A 8 -18.56 -10.59 2.32
CA ILE A 8 -19.23 -9.58 1.48
C ILE A 8 -20.15 -10.26 0.46
N LYS A 9 -19.68 -11.33 -0.19
CA LYS A 9 -20.50 -12.08 -1.14
C LYS A 9 -21.72 -12.72 -0.50
N ALA A 10 -21.58 -13.24 0.72
CA ALA A 10 -22.69 -13.82 1.48
C ALA A 10 -23.79 -12.79 1.82
N LEU A 11 -23.46 -11.49 1.85
CA LEU A 11 -24.42 -10.39 1.98
C LEU A 11 -25.12 -10.03 0.65
N GLY A 12 -24.84 -10.76 -0.43
CA GLY A 12 -25.42 -10.51 -1.76
C GLY A 12 -24.73 -9.41 -2.57
N VAL A 13 -23.67 -8.79 -2.04
CA VAL A 13 -22.91 -7.75 -2.74
C VAL A 13 -22.09 -8.38 -3.88
N LYS A 14 -22.13 -7.75 -5.05
CA LYS A 14 -21.47 -8.23 -6.28
C LYS A 14 -20.24 -7.42 -6.68
N MET A 15 -20.16 -6.17 -6.24
CA MET A 15 -19.06 -5.25 -6.58
C MET A 15 -18.66 -4.42 -5.36
N VAL A 16 -17.36 -4.16 -5.22
CA VAL A 16 -16.79 -3.24 -4.23
C VAL A 16 -15.78 -2.29 -4.88
N ILE A 17 -15.65 -1.10 -4.30
CA ILE A 17 -14.61 -0.12 -4.66
C ILE A 17 -13.46 -0.24 -3.67
N SER A 18 -12.24 -0.18 -4.19
CA SER A 18 -11.03 -0.26 -3.37
C SER A 18 -9.98 0.78 -3.76
N GLY A 19 -9.07 1.06 -2.83
CA GLY A 19 -8.09 2.14 -2.90
C GLY A 19 -6.70 1.75 -3.41
N GLU A 20 -6.52 0.57 -4.01
CA GLU A 20 -5.26 0.17 -4.65
C GLU A 20 -4.84 1.18 -5.73
N GLY A 21 -3.53 1.33 -5.94
CA GLY A 21 -2.96 2.30 -6.88
C GLY A 21 -2.66 3.66 -6.24
N SER A 22 -3.38 4.05 -5.19
CA SER A 22 -3.19 5.34 -4.53
C SER A 22 -1.78 5.52 -3.93
N ASN A 23 -1.15 4.45 -3.44
CA ASN A 23 0.21 4.58 -2.88
C ASN A 23 1.26 4.71 -3.98
N GLU A 24 1.06 3.98 -5.07
CA GLU A 24 1.97 3.90 -6.21
C GLU A 24 1.96 5.20 -7.02
N ILE A 25 0.80 5.85 -7.15
CA ILE A 25 0.65 7.11 -7.88
C ILE A 25 1.16 8.33 -7.09
N PHE A 26 0.95 8.33 -5.77
CA PHE A 26 1.20 9.50 -4.90
C PHE A 26 2.37 9.32 -3.91
N GLY A 27 3.16 8.26 -4.05
CA GLY A 27 4.29 7.96 -3.15
C GLY A 27 3.85 7.77 -1.69
N GLY A 28 2.82 6.94 -1.49
CA GLY A 28 2.21 6.73 -0.18
C GLY A 28 3.00 5.81 0.75
N TYR A 29 4.04 5.13 0.29
CA TYR A 29 4.83 4.23 1.15
C TYR A 29 5.83 5.00 2.00
N LEU A 30 6.06 4.57 3.25
CA LEU A 30 6.94 5.28 4.19
C LEU A 30 8.38 5.43 3.70
N TYR A 31 8.85 4.57 2.80
CA TYR A 31 10.20 4.71 2.24
C TYR A 31 10.32 5.90 1.27
N PHE A 32 9.22 6.45 0.75
CA PHE A 32 9.24 7.68 -0.07
C PHE A 32 9.66 8.92 0.74
N HIS A 33 9.64 8.86 2.08
CA HIS A 33 10.25 9.90 2.92
C HIS A 33 11.76 10.04 2.68
N LYS A 34 12.40 8.98 2.15
CA LYS A 34 13.83 8.94 1.84
C LYS A 34 14.14 9.18 0.36
N ALA A 35 13.16 9.61 -0.43
CA ALA A 35 13.39 9.92 -1.83
C ALA A 35 14.38 11.10 -1.94
N PRO A 36 15.48 10.96 -2.69
CA PRO A 36 16.55 11.98 -2.70
C PRO A 36 16.15 13.26 -3.43
N ASN A 37 15.33 13.15 -4.47
CA ASN A 37 14.85 14.27 -5.27
C ASN A 37 13.50 13.92 -5.94
N LYS A 38 12.91 14.88 -6.66
CA LYS A 38 11.59 14.73 -7.28
C LYS A 38 11.62 13.79 -8.49
N GLU A 39 12.75 13.68 -9.17
CA GLU A 39 12.98 12.83 -10.33
C GLU A 39 12.98 11.36 -9.91
N GLU A 40 13.78 11.00 -8.90
CA GLU A 40 13.85 9.65 -8.32
C GLU A 40 12.51 9.23 -7.70
N PHE A 41 11.81 10.17 -7.04
CA PHE A 41 10.44 9.94 -6.57
C PHE A 41 9.52 9.54 -7.75
N HIS A 42 9.58 10.27 -8.86
CA HIS A 42 8.74 9.99 -10.03
C HIS A 42 9.11 8.67 -10.70
N VAL A 43 10.41 8.41 -10.90
CA VAL A 43 10.91 7.14 -11.47
C VAL A 43 10.40 5.96 -10.66
N GLU A 44 10.46 6.04 -9.34
CA GLU A 44 9.98 4.99 -8.44
C GLU A 44 8.45 4.83 -8.52
N THR A 45 7.66 5.92 -8.59
CA THR A 45 6.20 5.80 -8.80
C THR A 45 5.86 5.11 -10.13
N CYS A 46 6.56 5.47 -11.21
CA CYS A 46 6.43 4.83 -12.51
C CYS A 46 6.80 3.35 -12.48
N HIS A 47 7.88 2.99 -11.77
CA HIS A 47 8.29 1.61 -11.58
C HIS A 47 7.20 0.80 -10.83
N LYS A 48 6.67 1.35 -9.73
CA LYS A 48 5.62 0.71 -8.92
C LYS A 48 4.34 0.48 -9.71
N ILE A 49 3.89 1.48 -10.48
CA ILE A 49 2.71 1.34 -11.35
C ILE A 49 2.91 0.25 -12.40
N LYS A 50 4.09 0.19 -13.05
CA LYS A 50 4.41 -0.88 -14.01
C LYS A 50 4.41 -2.27 -13.37
N ALA A 51 4.83 -2.37 -12.11
CA ALA A 51 4.91 -3.64 -11.38
C ALA A 51 3.59 -4.06 -10.71
N LEU A 52 2.59 -3.19 -10.67
CA LEU A 52 1.36 -3.34 -9.87
C LEU A 52 0.56 -4.61 -10.22
N HIS A 53 0.59 -5.02 -11.49
CA HIS A 53 -0.02 -6.27 -11.99
C HIS A 53 0.56 -7.54 -11.35
N LYS A 54 1.78 -7.51 -10.81
CA LYS A 54 2.41 -8.64 -10.12
C LYS A 54 2.09 -8.68 -8.62
N PHE A 55 1.66 -7.55 -8.07
CA PHE A 55 1.50 -7.35 -6.62
C PHE A 55 0.05 -7.03 -6.26
N ASP A 56 -0.28 -5.76 -6.02
CA ASP A 56 -1.56 -5.34 -5.45
C ASP A 56 -2.75 -5.65 -6.37
N CYS A 57 -2.63 -5.43 -7.70
CA CYS A 57 -3.69 -5.81 -8.65
C CYS A 57 -3.92 -7.32 -8.66
N LEU A 58 -2.85 -8.12 -8.60
CA LEU A 58 -2.95 -9.57 -8.55
C LEU A 58 -3.71 -10.02 -7.29
N ARG A 59 -3.34 -9.44 -6.14
CA ARG A 59 -3.93 -9.74 -4.84
C ARG A 59 -5.40 -9.39 -4.81
N ILE A 60 -5.77 -8.16 -5.20
CA ILE A 60 -7.18 -7.75 -5.17
C ILE A 60 -8.03 -8.54 -6.14
N ASN A 61 -7.58 -8.69 -7.38
CA ASN A 61 -8.34 -9.42 -8.39
C ASN A 61 -8.55 -10.88 -7.96
N LYS A 62 -7.48 -11.65 -7.72
CA LYS A 62 -7.62 -13.08 -7.41
C LYS A 62 -8.37 -13.34 -6.10
N SER A 63 -8.13 -12.55 -5.05
CA SER A 63 -8.76 -12.81 -3.75
C SER A 63 -10.23 -12.42 -3.68
N THR A 64 -10.70 -11.49 -4.53
CA THR A 64 -12.11 -11.10 -4.61
C THR A 64 -12.86 -12.00 -5.58
N PHE A 65 -12.30 -12.27 -6.76
CA PHE A 65 -12.89 -13.18 -7.74
C PHE A 65 -12.98 -14.63 -7.27
N ALA A 66 -12.16 -15.07 -6.31
CA ALA A 66 -12.34 -16.37 -5.66
C ALA A 66 -13.75 -16.60 -5.07
N TRP A 67 -14.49 -15.53 -4.79
CA TRP A 67 -15.87 -15.56 -4.32
C TRP A 67 -16.85 -14.89 -5.29
N GLY A 68 -16.46 -14.66 -6.54
CA GLY A 68 -17.29 -13.96 -7.53
C GLY A 68 -17.68 -12.55 -7.11
N LEU A 69 -16.76 -11.83 -6.45
CA LEU A 69 -16.88 -10.43 -6.08
C LEU A 69 -16.01 -9.60 -7.01
N GLU A 70 -16.60 -8.66 -7.74
CA GLU A 70 -15.85 -7.71 -8.58
C GLU A 70 -15.24 -6.61 -7.69
N ALA A 71 -14.00 -6.23 -7.97
CA ALA A 71 -13.34 -5.14 -7.29
C ALA A 71 -12.88 -4.07 -8.28
N GLN A 72 -13.37 -2.85 -8.09
CA GLN A 72 -13.03 -1.69 -8.90
C GLN A 72 -11.99 -0.83 -8.19
N VAL A 73 -11.06 -0.28 -8.97
CA VAL A 73 -9.88 0.46 -8.47
C VAL A 73 -9.78 1.83 -9.14
N PRO A 74 -10.60 2.82 -8.72
CA PRO A 74 -10.72 4.10 -9.43
C PRO A 74 -9.41 4.89 -9.55
N PHE A 75 -8.46 4.71 -8.63
CA PHE A 75 -7.14 5.32 -8.74
C PHE A 75 -6.34 4.85 -9.95
N LEU A 76 -6.65 3.66 -10.49
CA LEU A 76 -6.00 3.11 -11.68
C LEU A 76 -6.81 3.34 -12.96
N ASP A 77 -7.84 4.18 -12.89
CA ASP A 77 -8.49 4.68 -14.10
C ASP A 77 -7.49 5.44 -14.97
N LYS A 78 -7.57 5.24 -16.28
CA LYS A 78 -6.61 5.81 -17.24
C LYS A 78 -6.63 7.34 -17.23
N GLN A 79 -7.81 7.94 -17.23
CA GLN A 79 -7.94 9.40 -17.26
C GLN A 79 -7.47 10.01 -15.94
N PHE A 80 -7.79 9.37 -14.82
CA PHE A 80 -7.26 9.77 -13.52
C PHE A 80 -5.73 9.66 -13.47
N MET A 81 -5.17 8.55 -13.96
CA MET A 81 -3.73 8.34 -14.00
C MET A 81 -3.03 9.39 -14.88
N ASP A 82 -3.58 9.73 -16.04
CA ASP A 82 -3.01 10.75 -16.92
C ASP A 82 -2.92 12.10 -16.21
N VAL A 83 -3.95 12.50 -15.45
CA VAL A 83 -3.89 13.73 -14.64
C VAL A 83 -2.90 13.59 -13.50
N ALA A 84 -3.04 12.53 -12.70
CA ALA A 84 -2.27 12.36 -11.48
C ALA A 84 -0.77 12.21 -11.74
N MET A 85 -0.37 11.53 -12.82
CA MET A 85 1.04 11.32 -13.17
C MET A 85 1.71 12.52 -13.83
N ASN A 86 0.93 13.45 -14.41
CA ASN A 86 1.43 14.69 -14.98
C ASN A 86 1.59 15.84 -13.96
N ILE A 87 1.14 15.67 -12.71
CA ILE A 87 1.42 16.62 -11.63
C ILE A 87 2.93 16.65 -11.37
N ASP A 88 3.51 17.86 -11.27
CA ASP A 88 4.92 18.03 -10.90
C ASP A 88 5.24 17.24 -9.61
N PRO A 89 6.16 16.27 -9.65
CA PRO A 89 6.44 15.38 -8.52
C PRO A 89 6.83 16.13 -7.24
N LYS A 90 7.30 17.39 -7.32
CA LYS A 90 7.55 18.24 -6.14
C LYS A 90 6.33 18.43 -5.23
N PHE A 91 5.11 18.32 -5.77
CA PHE A 91 3.88 18.43 -4.99
C PHE A 91 3.46 17.11 -4.35
N LYS A 92 4.03 15.99 -4.81
CA LYS A 92 3.85 14.65 -4.23
C LYS A 92 4.92 14.33 -3.19
N MET A 93 6.08 14.98 -3.28
CA MET A 93 7.16 14.81 -2.31
C MET A 93 6.72 15.18 -0.89
N ILE A 94 7.20 14.38 0.04
CA ILE A 94 7.00 14.53 1.47
C ILE A 94 8.01 15.55 1.99
N ASN A 95 7.55 16.49 2.81
CA ASN A 95 8.41 17.55 3.37
C ASN A 95 7.90 17.91 4.77
N GLY A 96 8.58 17.39 5.79
CA GLY A 96 8.22 17.59 7.19
C GLY A 96 8.26 19.07 7.61
N ASP A 97 9.24 19.83 7.13
CA ASP A 97 9.39 21.26 7.45
C ASP A 97 8.21 22.09 6.98
N LYS A 98 7.55 21.67 5.89
CA LYS A 98 6.33 22.28 5.35
C LYS A 98 5.04 21.62 5.83
N GLY A 99 5.11 20.70 6.79
CA GLY A 99 3.97 19.92 7.28
C GLY A 99 3.36 18.97 6.23
N ARG A 100 4.08 18.67 5.14
CA ARG A 100 3.61 17.79 4.08
C ARG A 100 3.88 16.34 4.42
N ILE A 101 2.82 15.59 4.67
CA ILE A 101 2.84 14.13 4.87
C ILE A 101 2.63 13.38 3.54
N GLU A 102 2.72 12.05 3.58
CA GLU A 102 2.49 11.21 2.40
C GLU A 102 1.13 11.49 1.74
N LYS A 103 1.13 11.48 0.40
CA LYS A 103 -0.05 11.82 -0.42
C LYS A 103 -0.63 13.21 -0.14
N TRP A 104 0.20 14.18 0.22
CA TRP A 104 -0.24 15.55 0.55
C TRP A 104 -1.20 16.16 -0.48
N VAL A 105 -0.85 16.11 -1.77
CA VAL A 105 -1.70 16.66 -2.85
C VAL A 105 -3.08 16.01 -2.90
N LEU A 106 -3.16 14.69 -2.65
CA LEU A 106 -4.43 13.98 -2.59
C LEU A 106 -5.24 14.42 -1.37
N ARG A 107 -4.61 14.52 -0.19
CA ARG A 107 -5.30 14.95 1.04
C ARG A 107 -5.87 16.36 0.89
N ARG A 108 -5.08 17.28 0.31
CA ARG A 108 -5.53 18.66 0.05
C ARG A 108 -6.64 18.75 -0.98
N ALA A 109 -6.68 17.86 -1.98
CA ALA A 109 -7.76 17.82 -2.96
C ALA A 109 -9.11 17.42 -2.35
N PHE A 110 -9.11 16.71 -1.21
CA PHE A 110 -10.32 16.29 -0.48
C PHE A 110 -10.52 17.07 0.85
N ASP A 111 -9.74 18.13 1.08
CA ASP A 111 -9.86 19.02 2.25
C ASP A 111 -10.87 20.13 1.96
N ASP A 112 -12.15 19.77 1.97
CA ASP A 112 -13.28 20.68 1.79
C ASP A 112 -13.79 21.17 3.16
N GLU A 113 -13.77 22.49 3.38
CA GLU A 113 -14.21 23.10 4.64
C GLU A 113 -15.73 23.20 4.76
N GLU A 114 -16.44 23.33 3.64
CA GLU A 114 -17.89 23.46 3.61
C GLU A 114 -18.56 22.08 3.62
N HIS A 115 -18.01 21.13 2.86
CA HIS A 115 -18.57 19.79 2.69
C HIS A 115 -17.49 18.69 2.90
N PRO A 116 -17.03 18.49 4.15
CA PRO A 116 -15.93 17.58 4.43
C PRO A 116 -16.28 16.12 4.10
N TYR A 117 -15.53 15.53 3.17
CA TYR A 117 -15.65 14.09 2.82
C TYR A 117 -15.25 13.16 3.96
N LEU A 118 -14.26 13.58 4.77
CA LEU A 118 -13.70 12.81 5.88
C LEU A 118 -13.40 13.73 7.07
N PRO A 119 -13.50 13.23 8.32
CA PRO A 119 -13.03 13.98 9.49
C PRO A 119 -11.53 14.34 9.37
N LYS A 120 -11.14 15.55 9.80
CA LYS A 120 -9.75 16.05 9.67
C LYS A 120 -8.71 15.09 10.26
N HIS A 121 -9.01 14.45 11.39
CA HIS A 121 -8.10 13.48 12.01
C HIS A 121 -7.90 12.21 11.18
N ILE A 122 -8.83 11.83 10.30
CA ILE A 122 -8.68 10.74 9.31
C ILE A 122 -7.95 11.25 8.07
N LEU A 123 -8.35 12.43 7.58
CA LEU A 123 -7.77 13.05 6.39
C LEU A 123 -6.28 13.34 6.52
N TYR A 124 -5.80 13.66 7.72
CA TYR A 124 -4.39 13.92 8.02
C TYR A 124 -3.72 12.82 8.86
N ARG A 125 -4.38 11.65 8.98
CA ARG A 125 -3.79 10.50 9.67
C ARG A 125 -2.57 10.00 8.92
N GLN A 126 -1.45 9.87 9.62
CA GLN A 126 -0.25 9.25 9.07
C GLN A 126 -0.52 7.80 8.67
N LYS A 127 0.08 7.37 7.57
CA LYS A 127 0.01 5.98 7.12
C LYS A 127 0.71 5.06 8.12
N GLU A 128 -0.03 4.04 8.52
CA GLU A 128 0.48 2.87 9.22
C GLU A 128 0.43 1.70 8.24
N GLN A 129 1.45 0.82 8.27
CA GLN A 129 1.50 -0.29 7.32
C GLN A 129 0.36 -1.28 7.58
N PHE A 130 -0.19 -1.86 6.51
CA PHE A 130 -1.30 -2.83 6.59
C PHE A 130 -0.94 -4.03 7.49
N ARG A 131 0.35 -4.34 7.57
CA ARG A 131 0.94 -5.40 8.38
C ARG A 131 0.66 -5.24 9.89
N ASP A 132 0.58 -4.00 10.37
CA ASP A 132 0.36 -3.70 11.80
C ASP A 132 -1.13 -3.67 12.17
N LYS A 133 -2.04 -3.49 11.20
CA LYS A 133 -3.48 -3.31 11.45
C LYS A 133 -4.33 -4.58 11.39
N VAL A 134 -3.85 -5.65 10.76
CA VAL A 134 -4.58 -6.94 10.70
C VAL A 134 -4.43 -7.75 12.01
N GLY A 135 -3.52 -7.31 12.89
CA GLY A 135 -3.21 -7.93 14.17
C GLY A 135 -1.87 -8.66 14.12
N TYR A 136 -0.97 -8.35 15.07
CA TYR A 136 0.35 -8.97 15.19
C TYR A 136 0.26 -10.51 15.28
N SER A 137 -0.79 -11.02 15.92
CA SER A 137 -1.03 -12.44 16.14
C SER A 137 -1.15 -13.25 14.85
N LEU A 138 -1.67 -12.69 13.75
CA LEU A 138 -1.80 -13.43 12.50
C LEU A 138 -0.41 -13.72 11.89
N ILE A 139 0.46 -12.72 11.87
CA ILE A 139 1.79 -12.85 11.28
C ILE A 139 2.66 -13.74 12.14
N ASP A 140 2.61 -13.55 13.46
CA ASP A 140 3.40 -14.35 14.37
C ASP A 140 2.90 -15.80 14.41
N GLY A 141 1.59 -16.02 14.31
CA GLY A 141 1.00 -17.35 14.13
C GLY A 141 1.47 -18.04 12.84
N LEU A 142 1.53 -17.30 11.71
CA LEU A 142 2.07 -17.84 10.45
C LEU A 142 3.56 -18.19 10.57
N LYS A 143 4.37 -17.34 11.21
CA LYS A 143 5.79 -17.64 11.47
C LYS A 143 5.93 -18.90 12.33
N ALA A 144 5.21 -18.97 13.45
CA ALA A 144 5.26 -20.09 14.36
C ALA A 144 4.86 -21.39 13.66
N HIS A 145 3.76 -21.37 12.90
CA HIS A 145 3.31 -22.54 12.14
C HIS A 145 4.35 -22.96 11.07
N ALA A 146 4.91 -22.01 10.32
CA ALA A 146 5.96 -22.31 9.34
C ALA A 146 7.18 -22.97 9.99
N SER A 147 7.60 -22.50 11.18
CA SER A 147 8.71 -23.10 11.94
C SER A 147 8.45 -24.53 12.40
N THR A 148 7.19 -24.96 12.54
CA THR A 148 6.87 -26.36 12.83
C THR A 148 6.95 -27.28 11.60
N LEU A 149 6.82 -26.72 10.40
CA LEU A 149 6.77 -27.47 9.14
C LEU A 149 8.11 -27.48 8.40
N VAL A 150 8.92 -26.44 8.58
CA VAL A 150 10.21 -26.28 7.93
C VAL A 150 11.31 -26.36 8.96
N THR A 151 12.06 -27.45 8.95
CA THR A 151 13.30 -27.58 9.71
C THR A 151 14.36 -26.72 9.03
N VAL A 152 14.76 -25.62 9.67
CA VAL A 152 15.88 -24.81 9.17
C VAL A 152 17.18 -25.50 9.58
N ASN A 153 17.79 -26.24 8.67
CA ASN A 153 19.20 -26.60 8.81
C ASN A 153 20.00 -25.31 8.58
N LEU A 154 20.59 -24.78 9.66
CA LEU A 154 21.37 -23.53 9.63
C LEU A 154 22.56 -23.57 8.66
N SER A 155 22.97 -24.75 8.19
CA SER A 155 23.98 -24.95 7.14
C SER A 155 23.56 -24.55 5.73
N ASP A 156 22.26 -24.52 5.43
CA ASP A 156 21.74 -24.28 4.07
C ASP A 156 21.29 -22.82 3.87
N THR A 157 21.47 -21.99 4.90
CA THR A 157 21.11 -20.58 4.82
C THR A 157 22.16 -19.82 4.04
N ILE A 158 21.85 -19.53 2.77
CA ILE A 158 22.54 -18.57 1.92
C ILE A 158 22.29 -17.15 2.48
N TRP A 159 22.82 -16.86 3.66
CA TRP A 159 22.98 -15.48 4.08
C TRP A 159 24.06 -14.88 3.18
N ALA A 160 23.72 -13.82 2.45
CA ALA A 160 24.73 -12.99 1.81
C ALA A 160 25.79 -12.63 2.87
N PRO A 161 27.10 -12.74 2.56
CA PRO A 161 28.14 -12.51 3.54
C PRO A 161 28.01 -11.11 4.12
N GLY A 162 27.75 -11.01 5.43
CA GLY A 162 27.64 -9.75 6.17
C GLY A 162 26.38 -9.55 7.01
N TRP A 163 25.41 -10.48 7.05
CA TRP A 163 24.24 -10.35 7.92
C TRP A 163 24.33 -11.27 9.14
N SER A 164 24.67 -10.70 10.31
CA SER A 164 24.69 -11.41 11.58
C SER A 164 23.41 -11.17 12.36
N PRO A 165 22.78 -12.20 12.94
CA PRO A 165 21.67 -12.04 13.89
C PRO A 165 22.01 -11.20 15.14
N ALA A 166 23.29 -10.92 15.39
CA ALA A 166 23.77 -10.12 16.53
C ALA A 166 23.56 -8.61 16.38
N ASP A 167 23.25 -8.11 15.17
CA ASP A 167 23.08 -6.67 14.90
C ASP A 167 21.71 -6.12 15.32
N ARG A 168 20.94 -6.90 16.09
CA ARG A 168 19.70 -6.44 16.75
C ARG A 168 20.00 -6.00 18.18
N LYS A 169 20.52 -4.79 18.34
CA LYS A 169 20.36 -3.98 19.56
C LYS A 169 19.96 -2.57 19.18
#